data_AF-A0AAN6JNF0-F1
#
_entry.id   AF-A0AAN6JNF0-F1
#
_cell.length_a   1.000
_cell.length_b   1.000
_cell.length_c   1.000
_cell.angle_alpha   90.00
_cell.angle_beta   90.00
_cell.angle_gamma   90.00
#
_symmetry.space_group_name_H-M   'P 1'
#
loop_
_entity.id
_entity.type
_entity.pdbx_description
1 polymer ?
#
loop_
_entity_poly.entity_id
_entity_poly.type
_entity_poly.pdbx_seq_one_letter_code
_entity_poly.pdbx_strand_id
1 'polypeptide(L)'
;MPKSAKHKAQRAADFQKTKLKLGSGKSKKVTAKTATDTSFKSRTIALPQQSITADKSQAIVTRRNLTLDDLLTQSRHYNASIRKDSLFGLREILSLHPFLLSRPGVLPAVLSASLRLIPDEDPTVRKA
;
A
#
# COMPACT_ATOMS: atom_id res chain seq x y z
N MET A 1 -21.87 8.33 66.67
CA MET A 1 -22.44 9.06 65.50
C MET A 1 -21.34 9.79 64.71
N PRO A 2 -20.58 9.13 63.81
CA PRO A 2 -19.49 9.77 63.04
C PRO A 2 -19.78 9.87 61.53
N LYS A 3 -21.05 9.82 61.12
CA LYS A 3 -21.44 9.82 59.70
C LYS A 3 -21.25 11.20 59.02
N SER A 4 -21.19 12.32 59.76
CA SER A 4 -21.18 13.66 59.15
C SER A 4 -19.82 14.09 58.60
N ALA A 5 -18.71 13.75 59.27
CA ALA A 5 -17.36 14.16 58.84
C ALA A 5 -16.94 13.46 57.53
N LYS A 6 -17.26 12.18 57.40
CA LYS A 6 -17.02 11.40 56.17
C LYS A 6 -17.84 11.93 54.99
N HIS A 7 -19.12 12.24 55.21
CA HIS A 7 -19.96 12.85 54.17
C HIS A 7 -19.50 14.26 53.78
N LYS A 8 -18.97 15.05 54.72
CA LYS A 8 -18.43 16.39 54.43
C LYS A 8 -17.12 16.32 53.63
N ALA A 9 -16.25 15.37 53.94
CA ALA A 9 -15.02 15.13 53.19
C ALA A 9 -15.28 14.65 51.75
N GLN A 10 -16.28 13.78 51.56
CA GLN A 10 -16.70 13.33 50.23
C GLN A 10 -17.24 14.49 49.38
N ARG A 11 -18.12 15.34 49.92
CA ARG A 11 -18.61 16.53 49.19
C ARG A 11 -17.51 17.53 48.84
N ALA A 12 -16.48 17.64 49.68
CA ALA A 12 -15.33 18.50 49.41
C ALA A 12 -14.39 17.92 48.33
N ALA A 13 -14.41 16.60 48.11
CA ALA A 13 -13.57 15.95 47.11
C ALA A 13 -14.00 16.25 45.66
N ASP A 14 -15.29 16.51 45.44
CA ASP A 14 -15.88 16.65 44.10
C ASP A 14 -15.33 17.87 43.31
N PHE A 15 -14.90 18.92 44.01
CA PHE A 15 -14.41 20.18 43.41
C PHE A 15 -12.99 20.57 43.85
N GLN A 16 -12.11 19.60 44.03
CA GLN A 16 -10.71 19.88 44.36
C GLN A 16 -9.98 20.57 43.20
N LYS A 17 -9.50 21.79 43.44
CA LYS A 17 -8.64 22.55 42.51
C LYS A 17 -7.19 22.18 42.79
N THR A 18 -6.47 21.76 41.76
CA THR A 18 -5.04 21.45 41.93
C THR A 18 -4.27 22.73 42.30
N LYS A 19 -3.33 22.63 43.25
CA LYS A 19 -2.45 23.76 43.62
C LYS A 19 -1.72 24.30 42.39
N LEU A 20 -1.59 25.64 42.34
CA LEU A 20 -0.88 26.35 41.28
C LEU A 20 0.61 26.00 41.40
N LYS A 21 1.17 25.37 40.36
CA LYS A 21 2.60 25.09 40.28
C LYS A 21 3.26 26.23 39.51
N LEU A 22 4.21 26.92 40.14
CA LEU A 22 4.98 27.99 39.52
C LEU A 22 5.89 27.38 38.43
N GLY A 23 5.94 27.99 37.24
CA GLY A 23 6.76 27.53 36.11
C GLY A 23 6.07 26.61 35.10
N SER A 24 4.96 25.95 35.45
CA SER A 24 4.12 25.28 34.44
C SER A 24 3.18 26.31 33.83
N GLY A 25 3.38 26.67 32.55
CA GLY A 25 2.56 27.67 31.86
C GLY A 25 1.06 27.43 32.04
N LYS A 26 0.28 28.52 32.15
CA LYS A 26 -1.18 28.54 32.37
C LYS A 26 -2.01 27.66 31.39
N SER A 27 -1.39 27.18 30.30
CA SER A 27 -2.04 26.53 29.17
C SER A 27 -2.73 25.19 29.46
N LYS A 28 -2.18 24.30 30.30
CA LYS A 28 -2.77 22.94 30.50
C LYS A 28 -3.79 22.81 31.64
N LYS A 29 -3.89 23.81 32.51
CA LYS A 29 -4.79 23.79 33.68
C LYS A 29 -5.89 24.86 33.66
N VAL A 30 -5.86 25.78 32.69
CA VAL A 30 -6.89 26.81 32.49
C VAL A 30 -7.85 26.46 31.35
N THR A 31 -7.63 25.35 30.63
CA THR A 31 -8.73 24.69 29.94
C THR A 31 -9.68 24.22 31.03
N ALA A 32 -10.83 24.90 31.13
CA ALA A 32 -11.85 24.69 32.13
C ALA A 32 -12.15 23.19 32.30
N LYS A 33 -12.60 22.77 33.48
CA LYS A 33 -13.01 21.38 33.77
C LYS A 33 -14.07 20.83 32.79
N THR A 34 -14.67 21.70 31.98
CA THR A 34 -15.70 21.47 30.95
C THR A 34 -15.22 21.75 29.52
N ALA A 35 -13.93 22.05 29.31
CA ALA A 35 -13.39 22.33 27.99
C ALA A 35 -13.31 21.02 27.19
N THR A 36 -14.09 20.95 26.11
CA THR A 36 -14.04 19.83 25.16
C THR A 36 -12.82 20.03 24.27
N ASP A 37 -11.89 19.08 24.30
CA ASP A 37 -10.74 19.07 23.41
C ASP A 37 -11.17 18.57 22.01
N THR A 38 -11.10 19.45 21.01
CA THR A 38 -11.46 19.17 19.62
C THR A 38 -10.24 18.83 18.76
N SER A 39 -9.08 18.56 19.38
CA SER A 39 -7.91 18.09 18.65
C SER A 39 -8.09 16.62 18.22
N PHE A 40 -8.35 16.41 16.94
CA PHE A 40 -8.31 15.09 16.32
C PHE A 40 -7.32 15.08 15.15
N LYS A 41 -6.75 13.91 14.88
CA LYS A 41 -5.91 13.66 13.71
C LYS A 41 -6.55 12.54 12.92
N SER A 42 -6.93 12.82 11.67
CA SER A 42 -7.33 11.79 10.72
C SER A 42 -6.18 11.51 9.75
N ARG A 43 -6.05 10.25 9.33
CA ARG A 43 -5.15 9.83 8.25
C ARG A 43 -5.97 9.11 7.20
N THR A 44 -5.63 9.35 5.94
CA THR A 44 -6.27 8.68 4.80
C THR A 44 -5.65 7.30 4.60
N ILE A 45 -6.49 6.33 4.21
CA ILE A 45 -6.03 4.99 3.82
C ILE A 45 -5.69 5.03 2.33
N ALA A 46 -4.46 4.63 1.98
CA ALA A 46 -4.08 4.40 0.59
C ALA A 46 -4.36 2.93 0.24
N LEU A 47 -5.29 2.71 -0.70
CA LEU A 47 -5.58 1.38 -1.22
C LEU A 47 -4.70 1.09 -2.45
N PRO A 48 -4.22 -0.16 -2.64
CA PRO A 48 -3.50 -0.53 -3.84
C PRO A 48 -4.43 -0.45 -5.05
N GLN A 49 -3.91 0.05 -6.16
CA GLN A 49 -4.67 0.12 -7.40
C GLN A 49 -4.84 -1.28 -8.00
N GLN A 50 -6.09 -1.62 -8.34
CA GLN A 50 -6.41 -2.90 -8.98
C GLN A 50 -6.38 -2.75 -10.50
N SER A 51 -5.97 -3.81 -11.21
CA SER A 51 -5.83 -3.79 -12.67
C SER A 51 -7.15 -3.57 -13.42
N ILE A 52 -8.29 -3.86 -12.80
CA ILE A 52 -9.63 -3.67 -13.36
C ILE A 52 -9.95 -2.18 -13.54
N THR A 53 -9.40 -1.33 -12.68
CA THR A 53 -9.60 0.12 -12.69
C THR A 53 -8.55 0.87 -13.51
N ALA A 54 -7.53 0.16 -14.02
CA ALA A 54 -6.49 0.77 -14.84
C ALA A 54 -7.01 0.95 -16.27
N ASP A 55 -7.05 2.19 -16.76
CA ASP A 55 -7.38 2.48 -18.15
C ASP A 55 -6.25 1.99 -19.06
N LYS A 56 -6.54 0.95 -19.84
CA LYS A 56 -5.62 0.34 -20.81
C LYS A 56 -5.97 0.71 -22.25
N SER A 57 -6.91 1.63 -22.48
CA SER A 57 -7.41 1.97 -23.82
C SER A 57 -6.33 2.46 -24.79
N GLN A 58 -5.30 3.13 -24.27
CA GLN A 58 -4.16 3.64 -25.06
C GLN A 58 -2.90 2.76 -24.95
N ALA A 59 -2.96 1.66 -24.19
CA ALA A 59 -1.82 0.79 -23.94
C ALA A 59 -1.74 -0.32 -25.00
N ILE A 60 -0.51 -0.71 -25.33
CA ILE A 60 -0.27 -1.90 -26.15
C ILE A 60 -0.46 -3.13 -25.27
N VAL A 61 -1.44 -3.96 -25.64
CA VAL A 61 -1.86 -5.12 -24.86
C VAL A 61 -1.92 -6.39 -25.71
N THR A 62 -1.75 -7.53 -25.07
CA THR A 62 -2.04 -8.85 -25.67
C THR A 62 -3.54 -9.06 -25.88
N ARG A 63 -3.92 -10.15 -26.56
CA ARG A 63 -5.32 -10.63 -26.60
C ARG A 63 -5.94 -10.88 -25.23
N ARG A 64 -5.13 -11.09 -24.19
CA ARG A 64 -5.58 -11.23 -22.78
C ARG A 64 -5.61 -9.91 -22.01
N ASN A 65 -5.47 -8.77 -22.69
CA ASN A 65 -5.44 -7.44 -22.10
C ASN A 65 -4.31 -7.23 -21.07
N LEU A 66 -3.15 -7.86 -21.31
CA LEU A 66 -1.94 -7.71 -20.49
C LEU A 66 -0.96 -6.77 -21.17
N THR A 67 -0.41 -5.82 -20.42
CA THR A 67 0.65 -4.92 -20.87
C THR A 67 2.02 -5.61 -20.83
N LEU A 68 3.03 -4.97 -21.42
CA LEU A 68 4.42 -5.46 -21.33
C LEU A 68 4.91 -5.56 -19.87
N ASP A 69 4.57 -4.59 -19.02
CA ASP A 69 4.95 -4.60 -17.60
C ASP A 69 4.23 -5.71 -16.81
N ASP A 70 2.96 -5.98 -17.14
CA ASP A 70 2.22 -7.10 -16.56
C ASP A 70 2.90 -8.43 -16.90
N LEU A 71 3.32 -8.61 -18.15
CA LEU A 71 4.01 -9.83 -18.61
C LEU A 71 5.40 -9.99 -17.98
N LEU A 72 6.18 -8.90 -17.89
CA LEU A 72 7.48 -8.91 -17.21
C LEU A 72 7.32 -9.29 -15.73
N THR A 73 6.24 -8.86 -15.08
CA THR A 73 5.94 -9.24 -13.70
C THR A 73 5.55 -10.72 -13.61
N GLN A 74 4.69 -11.20 -14.51
CA GLN A 74 4.25 -12.60 -14.57
C GLN A 74 5.39 -13.58 -14.85
N SER A 75 6.45 -13.16 -15.55
CA SER A 75 7.65 -13.99 -15.75
C SER A 75 8.33 -14.43 -14.44
N ARG A 76 8.07 -13.73 -13.34
CA ARG A 76 8.64 -14.04 -12.00
C ARG A 76 7.65 -14.74 -11.08
N HIS A 77 6.49 -15.14 -11.59
CA HIS A 77 5.45 -15.72 -10.77
C HIS A 77 5.81 -17.14 -10.31
N TYR A 78 5.39 -17.54 -9.11
CA TYR A 78 5.71 -18.88 -8.55
C TYR A 78 5.09 -20.03 -9.37
N ASN A 79 3.93 -19.79 -9.98
CA ASN A 79 3.25 -20.77 -10.83
C ASN A 79 3.89 -20.85 -12.23
N ALA A 80 4.34 -22.05 -12.61
CA ALA A 80 4.96 -22.32 -13.90
C ALA A 80 4.05 -22.05 -15.11
N SER A 81 2.74 -22.33 -15.01
CA SER A 81 1.79 -22.04 -16.10
C SER A 81 1.70 -20.55 -16.40
N ILE A 82 1.78 -19.70 -15.37
CA ILE A 82 1.76 -18.24 -15.53
C ILE A 82 3.08 -17.76 -16.16
N ARG A 83 4.24 -18.31 -15.75
CA ARG A 83 5.52 -17.96 -16.37
C ARG A 83 5.55 -18.36 -17.86
N LYS A 84 5.10 -19.56 -18.18
CA LYS A 84 4.95 -20.04 -19.56
C LYS A 84 4.05 -19.11 -20.39
N ASP A 85 2.87 -18.79 -19.88
CA ASP A 85 1.94 -17.89 -20.57
C ASP A 85 2.51 -16.48 -20.75
N SER A 86 3.33 -16.01 -19.81
CA SER A 86 4.02 -14.72 -19.93
C SER A 86 5.02 -14.70 -21.09
N LEU A 87 5.75 -15.81 -21.33
CA LEU A 87 6.66 -15.93 -22.47
C LEU A 87 5.92 -15.91 -23.80
N PHE A 88 4.77 -16.60 -23.90
CA PHE A 88 3.91 -16.52 -25.08
C PHE A 88 3.34 -15.12 -25.30
N GLY A 89 2.92 -14.45 -24.23
CA GLY A 89 2.44 -13.06 -24.31
C GLY A 89 3.53 -12.08 -24.73
N LEU A 90 4.77 -12.25 -24.25
CA LEU A 90 5.92 -11.44 -24.68
C LEU A 90 6.18 -11.65 -26.18
N ARG A 91 6.17 -12.90 -26.64
CA ARG A 91 6.31 -13.22 -28.07
C ARG A 91 5.19 -12.59 -28.90
N GLU A 92 3.95 -12.64 -28.41
CA GLU A 92 2.77 -12.04 -29.07
C GLU A 92 2.94 -10.52 -29.22
N ILE A 93 3.18 -9.79 -28.14
CA ILE A 93 3.33 -8.32 -28.17
C ILE A 93 4.48 -7.91 -29.08
N LEU A 94 5.64 -8.56 -28.98
CA LEU A 94 6.82 -8.18 -29.75
C LEU A 94 6.68 -8.53 -31.23
N SER A 95 5.89 -9.55 -31.58
CA SER A 95 5.58 -9.88 -32.97
C SER A 95 4.60 -8.88 -33.59
N LEU A 96 3.59 -8.42 -32.82
CA LEU A 96 2.61 -7.44 -33.27
C LEU A 96 3.17 -6.01 -33.32
N HIS A 97 4.06 -5.68 -32.38
CA HIS A 97 4.61 -4.34 -32.21
C HIS A 97 6.14 -4.37 -32.08
N PRO A 98 6.89 -4.68 -33.16
CA PRO A 98 8.35 -4.82 -33.10
C PRO A 98 9.07 -3.53 -32.68
N PHE A 99 8.48 -2.35 -32.95
CA PHE A 99 9.04 -1.05 -32.59
C PHE A 99 9.23 -0.87 -31.08
N LEU A 100 8.55 -1.68 -30.25
CA LEU A 100 8.73 -1.67 -28.80
C LEU A 100 10.17 -1.99 -28.38
N LEU A 101 10.88 -2.82 -29.15
CA LEU A 101 12.28 -3.15 -28.87
C LEU A 101 13.22 -1.98 -29.09
N SER A 102 12.82 -1.01 -29.92
CA SER A 102 13.58 0.23 -30.15
C SER A 102 13.42 1.22 -28.99
N ARG A 103 12.45 1.02 -28.10
CA ARG A 103 12.28 1.87 -26.91
C ARG A 103 13.42 1.59 -25.91
N PRO A 104 14.08 2.63 -25.39
CA PRO A 104 15.13 2.47 -24.40
C PRO A 104 14.66 1.63 -23.20
N GLY A 105 15.50 0.67 -22.77
CA GLY A 105 15.25 -0.16 -21.59
C GLY A 105 14.36 -1.39 -21.80
N VAL A 106 13.52 -1.42 -22.84
CA VAL A 106 12.61 -2.56 -23.09
C VAL A 106 13.37 -3.81 -23.46
N LEU A 107 14.31 -3.72 -24.42
CA LEU A 107 15.11 -4.87 -24.84
C LEU A 107 15.92 -5.49 -23.68
N PRO A 108 16.69 -4.72 -22.88
CA PRO A 108 17.34 -5.26 -21.68
C PRO A 108 16.37 -5.91 -20.69
N ALA A 109 15.18 -5.34 -20.48
CA ALA A 109 14.19 -5.87 -19.54
C ALA A 109 13.63 -7.22 -20.02
N VAL A 110 13.26 -7.32 -21.30
CA VAL A 110 12.78 -8.56 -21.92
C VAL A 110 13.88 -9.63 -21.89
N LEU A 111 15.11 -9.30 -22.30
CA LEU A 111 16.23 -10.22 -22.26
C LEU A 111 16.50 -10.72 -20.83
N SER A 112 16.51 -9.82 -19.85
CA SER A 112 16.73 -10.19 -18.44
C SER A 112 15.64 -11.11 -17.91
N ALA A 113 14.38 -10.91 -18.33
CA ALA A 113 13.26 -11.77 -17.97
C ALA A 113 13.40 -13.16 -18.62
N SER A 114 13.69 -13.21 -19.93
CA SER A 114 13.83 -14.49 -20.65
C SER A 114 15.05 -15.29 -20.20
N LEU A 115 16.21 -14.64 -20.02
CA LEU A 115 17.45 -15.30 -19.58
C LEU A 115 17.29 -15.96 -18.21
N ARG A 116 16.51 -15.35 -17.31
CA ARG A 116 16.22 -15.91 -15.99
C ARG A 116 15.42 -17.22 -16.08
N LEU A 117 14.63 -17.41 -17.13
CA LEU A 117 13.77 -18.58 -17.31
C LEU A 117 14.45 -19.72 -18.07
N ILE A 118 15.68 -19.54 -18.55
CA ILE A 118 16.47 -20.61 -19.14
C ILE A 118 16.72 -21.76 -18.13
N PRO A 119 17.17 -21.50 -16.89
CA PRO A 119 17.32 -22.54 -15.87
C PRO A 119 16.04 -22.78 -15.05
N ASP A 120 14.84 -22.51 -15.60
CA ASP A 120 13.59 -22.76 -14.88
C ASP A 120 13.43 -24.25 -14.54
N GLU A 121 12.81 -24.57 -13.41
CA GLU A 121 12.56 -25.97 -12.98
C GLU A 121 11.64 -26.72 -13.95
N ASP A 122 10.63 -26.04 -14.50
CA ASP A 122 9.61 -26.66 -15.34
C ASP A 122 10.08 -26.77 -16.81
N PRO A 123 10.11 -27.98 -17.40
CA PRO A 123 10.55 -28.18 -18.77
C PRO A 123 9.66 -27.48 -19.80
N THR A 124 8.38 -27.28 -19.48
CA THR A 124 7.42 -26.60 -20.38
C THR A 124 7.66 -25.10 -20.43
N VAL A 125 8.18 -24.49 -19.37
CA VAL A 125 8.60 -23.09 -19.35
C VAL A 125 9.89 -22.93 -20.17
N ARG A 126 10.85 -23.84 -20.02
CA ARG A 126 12.11 -23.82 -20.80
C ARG A 126 11.91 -23.99 -22.31
N LYS A 127 10.84 -24.68 -22.72
CA LYS A 127 10.51 -24.94 -24.13
C LYS A 127 9.71 -23.79 -24.79
N ALA A 128 9.07 -22.94 -24.00
CA ALA A 128 8.18 -21.88 -24.47
C ALA A 128 8.97 -20.74 -25.15
#